data_AF-A0AAE4Z826-F1
#
_entry.id   AF-A0AAE4Z826-F1
#
_cell.length_a   1.000
_cell.length_b   1.000
_cell.length_c   1.000
_cell.angle_alpha   90.00
_cell.angle_beta   90.00
_cell.angle_gamma   90.00
#
_symmetry.space_group_name_H-M   'P 1'
#
loop_
_entity.id
_entity.type
_entity.pdbx_description
1 polymer ?
#
loop_
_entity_poly.entity_id
_entity_poly.type
_entity_poly.pdbx_seq_one_letter_code
_entity_poly.pdbx_strand_id
1 'polypeptide(L)'
;MRDRGLVGRVAIVVALGLAATVACDEAPHGLRSGGEATGFSAAYDRWEPGPDDTCRREDHNRYSVVGPDGLLYPTWHPPVDPATGCTFGHEHGRDPGGSALYSEVGDIPFGLALPADHVGYKVEWENDLSFRFSGGAASSLLEVSCDVMVELHQGSHGAGAFVINTHEFALHAHCSDGAHVHVQMITTIGDPGEFESSCDRDRVIQAGTPPDAPDGNGHRFIPDRPCVEEFILVAEGERSNFGSGLRESWEVSDRIRTEDGRTLLSFNPYFQVRNPARYYDPAVQGGLARTVEVCYEELASGERARGGHCGDSATAVVAWDDPGSPFQGARRFVDVNSIRVTNADGPSIWYTDVYGKNARRDPFPGSIRQFIAGIDNTRATQPSGPAIGDDRDYGGDGVHAPN
;
A
#
# COMPACT_ATOMS: atom_id res chain seq x y z
N MET A 1 -7.77 70.34 54.61
CA MET A 1 -8.32 69.01 54.95
C MET A 1 -9.02 68.47 53.72
N ARG A 2 -8.49 67.38 53.13
CA ARG A 2 -9.11 66.34 52.25
C ARG A 2 -10.15 66.80 51.19
N ASP A 3 -10.18 66.36 49.93
CA ASP A 3 -9.48 65.33 49.15
C ASP A 3 -9.98 65.50 47.68
N ARG A 4 -9.13 65.15 46.69
CA ARG A 4 -9.42 64.59 45.33
C ARG A 4 -10.43 65.31 44.41
N GLY A 5 -10.16 65.68 43.16
CA GLY A 5 -9.24 65.15 42.15
C GLY A 5 -9.99 64.27 41.13
N LEU A 6 -10.33 64.81 39.95
CA LEU A 6 -10.54 64.00 38.74
C LEU A 6 -10.33 64.83 37.46
N VAL A 7 -9.41 64.34 36.63
CA VAL A 7 -8.89 64.92 35.38
C VAL A 7 -9.77 64.43 34.21
N GLY A 8 -10.25 65.36 33.37
CA GLY A 8 -10.96 65.05 32.13
C GLY A 8 -9.99 64.57 31.04
N ARG A 9 -10.22 63.36 30.51
CA ARG A 9 -9.47 62.77 29.40
C ARG A 9 -10.14 63.10 28.06
N VAL A 10 -9.31 63.57 27.13
CA VAL A 10 -9.57 63.70 25.69
C VAL A 10 -9.70 62.30 25.07
N ALA A 11 -10.78 62.04 24.34
CA ALA A 11 -10.94 60.83 23.56
C ALA A 11 -10.29 61.02 22.18
N ILE A 12 -9.19 60.29 21.93
CA ILE A 12 -8.62 60.10 20.61
C ILE A 12 -9.19 58.78 20.06
N VAL A 13 -9.96 58.87 18.98
CA VAL A 13 -10.42 57.73 18.19
C VAL A 13 -9.26 57.29 17.31
N VAL A 14 -8.62 56.17 17.64
CA VAL A 14 -7.70 55.46 16.74
C VAL A 14 -8.50 54.34 16.09
N ALA A 15 -8.85 54.52 14.81
CA ALA A 15 -9.36 53.44 13.97
C ALA A 15 -8.18 52.59 13.49
N LEU A 16 -7.93 51.47 14.16
CA LEU A 16 -7.05 50.41 13.68
C LEU A 16 -7.87 49.47 12.78
N GLY A 17 -7.78 49.70 11.47
CA GLY A 17 -8.23 48.74 10.47
C GLY A 17 -7.21 47.60 10.36
N LEU A 18 -7.41 46.52 11.13
CA LEU A 18 -6.82 45.23 10.79
C LEU A 18 -7.66 44.62 9.68
N ALA A 19 -7.18 44.75 8.45
CA ALA A 19 -7.56 43.84 7.38
C ALA A 19 -6.92 42.49 7.70
N ALA A 20 -7.68 41.61 8.34
CA ALA A 20 -7.37 40.19 8.38
C ALA A 20 -7.52 39.68 6.95
N THR A 21 -6.41 39.59 6.22
CA THR A 21 -6.33 38.75 5.03
C THR A 21 -6.52 37.32 5.51
N VAL A 22 -7.75 36.82 5.37
CA VAL A 22 -8.02 35.38 5.38
C VAL A 22 -7.23 34.84 4.19
N ALA A 23 -6.05 34.30 4.45
CA ALA A 23 -5.41 33.38 3.53
C ALA A 23 -6.34 32.17 3.46
N CYS A 24 -7.10 32.06 2.37
CA CYS A 24 -7.67 30.79 2.01
C CYS A 24 -6.48 29.88 1.75
N ASP A 25 -6.27 28.89 2.62
CA ASP A 25 -5.41 27.76 2.32
C ASP A 25 -5.86 27.22 0.96
N GLU A 26 -4.98 27.32 -0.05
CA GLU A 26 -5.15 26.59 -1.28
C GLU A 26 -5.06 25.11 -0.89
N ALA A 27 -6.22 24.45 -0.77
CA ALA A 27 -6.26 22.99 -0.74
C ALA A 27 -5.43 22.46 -1.91
N PRO A 28 -4.79 21.28 -1.80
CA PRO A 28 -3.95 20.73 -2.86
C PRO A 28 -4.79 20.36 -4.10
N HIS A 29 -5.18 21.36 -4.89
CA HIS A 29 -6.04 21.29 -6.07
C HIS A 29 -5.34 20.68 -7.30
N GLY A 30 -4.33 19.82 -7.08
CA GLY A 30 -3.52 19.23 -8.14
C GLY A 30 -3.43 17.70 -8.14
N LEU A 31 -4.20 17.01 -7.28
CA LEU A 31 -4.31 15.54 -7.30
C LEU A 31 -5.65 15.06 -7.83
N ARG A 32 -6.71 15.87 -7.68
CA ARG A 32 -8.03 15.56 -8.21
C ARG A 32 -7.98 15.48 -9.73
N SER A 33 -7.99 14.25 -10.14
CA SER A 33 -8.10 13.73 -11.48
C SER A 33 -9.60 13.84 -11.85
N GLY A 34 -9.93 14.44 -13.01
CA GLY A 34 -11.32 14.87 -13.24
C GLY A 34 -11.61 15.67 -14.52
N GLY A 35 -10.70 15.61 -15.50
CA GLY A 35 -10.92 16.18 -16.83
C GLY A 35 -11.59 15.20 -17.79
N GLU A 36 -11.89 15.66 -19.00
CA GLU A 36 -12.21 14.75 -20.11
C GLU A 36 -10.96 13.97 -20.49
N ALA A 37 -11.07 12.64 -20.62
CA ALA A 37 -9.95 11.80 -21.00
C ALA A 37 -9.46 12.14 -22.41
N THR A 38 -8.16 12.33 -22.55
CA THR A 38 -7.49 12.57 -23.85
C THR A 38 -7.04 11.27 -24.54
N GLY A 39 -7.12 10.14 -23.83
CA GLY A 39 -6.78 8.81 -24.30
C GLY A 39 -6.89 7.78 -23.19
N PHE A 40 -6.42 6.56 -23.46
CA PHE A 40 -6.37 5.46 -22.50
C PHE A 40 -4.94 5.21 -22.04
N SER A 41 -4.76 4.91 -20.75
CA SER A 41 -3.47 4.46 -20.24
C SER A 41 -3.16 3.04 -20.73
N ALA A 42 -1.90 2.62 -20.57
CA ALA A 42 -1.50 1.26 -20.92
C ALA A 42 -2.16 0.17 -20.05
N ALA A 43 -2.65 0.54 -18.86
CA ALA A 43 -3.30 -0.36 -17.91
C ALA A 43 -4.82 -0.49 -18.12
N TYR A 44 -5.43 0.42 -18.89
CA TYR A 44 -6.87 0.40 -19.16
C TYR A 44 -7.29 -0.75 -20.09
N ASP A 45 -8.49 -1.30 -19.90
CA ASP A 45 -9.09 -2.38 -20.70
C ASP A 45 -8.23 -3.67 -20.77
N ARG A 46 -7.50 -3.97 -19.69
CA ARG A 46 -6.62 -5.15 -19.59
C ARG A 46 -7.23 -6.33 -18.86
N TRP A 47 -8.20 -6.11 -17.99
CA TRP A 47 -8.83 -7.19 -17.23
C TRP A 47 -9.70 -8.05 -18.16
N GLU A 48 -9.63 -9.37 -17.98
CA GLU A 48 -10.47 -10.34 -18.65
C GLU A 48 -11.14 -11.22 -17.59
N PRO A 49 -12.47 -11.44 -17.64
CA PRO A 49 -13.14 -12.32 -16.70
C PRO A 49 -12.66 -13.76 -16.84
N GLY A 50 -12.35 -14.37 -15.71
CA GLY A 50 -12.10 -15.79 -15.56
C GLY A 50 -13.39 -16.64 -15.64
N PRO A 51 -13.26 -17.98 -15.57
CA PRO A 51 -14.39 -18.89 -15.64
C PRO A 51 -15.44 -18.72 -14.52
N ASP A 52 -15.01 -18.26 -13.35
CA ASP A 52 -15.83 -18.06 -12.15
C ASP A 52 -16.31 -16.60 -11.99
N ASP A 53 -15.85 -15.71 -12.87
CA ASP A 53 -16.25 -14.30 -12.89
C ASP A 53 -17.57 -14.12 -13.64
N THR A 54 -18.44 -13.29 -13.08
CA THR A 54 -19.76 -13.03 -13.67
C THR A 54 -19.89 -11.62 -14.23
N CYS A 55 -18.99 -10.71 -13.87
CA CYS A 55 -18.93 -9.38 -14.48
C CYS A 55 -18.33 -9.42 -15.89
N ARG A 56 -18.75 -8.50 -16.75
CA ARG A 56 -18.13 -8.31 -18.07
C ARG A 56 -17.00 -7.31 -17.97
N ARG A 57 -16.08 -7.36 -18.93
CA ARG A 57 -15.01 -6.36 -19.06
C ARG A 57 -15.54 -4.92 -19.13
N GLU A 58 -16.70 -4.74 -19.75
CA GLU A 58 -17.38 -3.44 -19.79
C GLU A 58 -17.81 -2.96 -18.39
N ASP A 59 -18.24 -3.85 -17.50
CA ASP A 59 -18.63 -3.51 -16.13
C ASP A 59 -17.39 -3.10 -15.31
N HIS A 60 -16.27 -3.80 -15.50
CA HIS A 60 -14.97 -3.49 -14.89
C HIS A 60 -14.44 -2.12 -15.32
N ASN A 61 -14.44 -1.86 -16.63
CA ASN A 61 -13.95 -0.61 -17.21
C ASN A 61 -14.74 0.65 -16.82
N ARG A 62 -15.91 0.51 -16.18
CA ARG A 62 -16.66 1.64 -15.61
C ARG A 62 -15.96 2.23 -14.39
N TYR A 63 -15.15 1.43 -13.70
CA TYR A 63 -14.30 1.86 -12.61
C TYR A 63 -13.01 2.41 -13.18
N SER A 64 -13.05 3.70 -13.53
CA SER A 64 -11.93 4.37 -14.17
C SER A 64 -11.84 5.82 -13.74
N VAL A 65 -10.62 6.36 -13.82
CA VAL A 65 -10.32 7.73 -13.41
C VAL A 65 -9.34 8.38 -14.37
N VAL A 66 -9.47 9.69 -14.62
CA VAL A 66 -8.60 10.42 -15.55
C VAL A 66 -7.41 10.97 -14.80
N GLY A 67 -6.24 10.34 -14.96
CA GLY A 67 -4.99 10.68 -14.27
C GLY A 67 -4.48 12.10 -14.56
N PRO A 68 -3.42 12.54 -13.86
CA PRO A 68 -2.87 13.89 -13.99
C PRO A 68 -2.26 14.20 -15.37
N ASP A 69 -1.97 13.17 -16.17
CA ASP A 69 -1.53 13.28 -17.55
C ASP A 69 -2.68 13.35 -18.57
N GLY A 70 -3.93 13.27 -18.10
CA GLY A 70 -5.14 13.30 -18.90
C GLY A 70 -5.50 11.97 -19.55
N LEU A 71 -4.84 10.86 -19.24
CA LEU A 71 -5.22 9.52 -19.69
C LEU A 71 -6.24 8.88 -18.73
N LEU A 72 -7.08 7.99 -19.26
CA LEU A 72 -8.01 7.20 -18.46
C LEU A 72 -7.31 5.93 -17.92
N TYR A 73 -7.37 5.73 -16.61
CA TYR A 73 -6.81 4.59 -15.89
C TYR A 73 -7.92 3.76 -15.24
N PRO A 74 -7.72 2.45 -15.06
CA PRO A 74 -8.53 1.72 -14.09
C PRO A 74 -8.29 2.27 -12.67
N THR A 75 -9.25 2.07 -11.79
CA THR A 75 -9.16 2.45 -10.37
C THR A 75 -9.84 1.39 -9.50
N TRP A 76 -9.90 1.63 -8.20
CA TRP A 76 -10.56 0.76 -7.22
C TRP A 76 -12.01 0.45 -7.61
N HIS A 77 -12.39 -0.80 -7.42
CA HIS A 77 -13.77 -1.26 -7.45
C HIS A 77 -14.04 -2.25 -6.31
N PRO A 78 -15.30 -2.38 -5.84
CA PRO A 78 -15.65 -3.44 -4.92
C PRO A 78 -15.53 -4.81 -5.62
N PRO A 79 -15.37 -5.93 -4.89
CA PRO A 79 -15.27 -7.26 -5.49
C PRO A 79 -16.55 -7.71 -6.21
N VAL A 80 -17.69 -7.18 -5.77
CA VAL A 80 -19.02 -7.38 -6.34
C VAL A 80 -19.54 -6.03 -6.81
N ASP A 81 -19.94 -5.92 -8.08
CA ASP A 81 -20.55 -4.69 -8.60
C ASP A 81 -21.90 -4.44 -7.88
N PRO A 82 -22.05 -3.32 -7.14
CA PRO A 82 -23.29 -3.03 -6.42
C PRO A 82 -24.48 -2.78 -7.34
N ALA A 83 -24.27 -2.45 -8.62
CA ALA A 83 -25.37 -2.18 -9.55
C ALA A 83 -26.01 -3.46 -10.10
N THR A 84 -25.22 -4.50 -10.37
CA THR A 84 -25.68 -5.74 -11.01
C THR A 84 -25.62 -6.97 -10.10
N GLY A 85 -24.77 -6.94 -9.06
CA GLY A 85 -24.46 -8.08 -8.20
C GLY A 85 -23.51 -9.10 -8.84
N CYS A 86 -22.89 -8.78 -9.98
CA CYS A 86 -21.86 -9.63 -10.58
C CYS A 86 -20.54 -9.54 -9.79
N THR A 87 -19.67 -10.54 -9.95
CA THR A 87 -18.38 -10.70 -9.29
C THR A 87 -17.22 -10.45 -10.27
N PHE A 88 -16.17 -9.77 -9.81
CA PHE A 88 -14.94 -9.49 -10.59
C PHE A 88 -13.81 -10.50 -10.37
N GLY A 89 -13.94 -11.42 -9.41
CA GLY A 89 -12.90 -12.43 -9.13
C GLY A 89 -11.83 -12.00 -8.14
N HIS A 90 -11.69 -10.70 -7.89
CA HIS A 90 -10.61 -10.11 -7.11
C HIS A 90 -11.06 -8.89 -6.31
N GLU A 91 -10.22 -8.47 -5.39
CA GLU A 91 -10.45 -7.32 -4.51
C GLU A 91 -9.28 -6.34 -4.55
N HIS A 92 -9.51 -5.09 -4.13
CA HIS A 92 -8.49 -4.04 -4.09
C HIS A 92 -8.28 -3.49 -2.67
N GLY A 93 -8.65 -4.23 -1.64
CA GLY A 93 -8.68 -3.77 -0.27
C GLY A 93 -9.83 -2.80 -0.01
N ARG A 94 -9.56 -1.78 0.80
CA ARG A 94 -10.60 -0.88 1.34
C ARG A 94 -11.07 0.14 0.30
N ASP A 95 -12.37 0.41 0.28
CA ASP A 95 -12.97 1.50 -0.53
C ASP A 95 -12.32 2.84 -0.16
N PRO A 96 -11.57 3.50 -1.07
CA PRO A 96 -10.89 4.76 -0.76
C PRO A 96 -11.88 5.87 -0.40
N GLY A 97 -13.14 5.79 -0.83
CA GLY A 97 -14.19 6.77 -0.55
C GLY A 97 -14.48 7.00 0.93
N GLY A 98 -14.11 6.07 1.81
CA GLY A 98 -14.26 6.24 3.26
C GLY A 98 -13.10 6.98 3.95
N SER A 99 -11.96 7.16 3.28
CA SER A 99 -10.82 7.87 3.86
C SER A 99 -11.12 9.37 4.03
N ALA A 100 -10.67 9.96 5.14
CA ALA A 100 -10.72 11.41 5.33
C ALA A 100 -9.94 12.16 4.22
N LEU A 101 -8.93 11.51 3.64
CA LEU A 101 -8.10 12.04 2.56
C LEU A 101 -8.78 11.96 1.19
N TYR A 102 -9.88 11.23 1.03
CA TYR A 102 -10.53 11.05 -0.27
C TYR A 102 -10.99 12.37 -0.89
N SER A 103 -11.38 13.33 -0.05
CA SER A 103 -11.78 14.65 -0.53
C SER A 103 -10.62 15.41 -1.21
N GLU A 104 -9.37 15.10 -0.88
CA GLU A 104 -8.19 15.73 -1.46
C GLU A 104 -7.59 14.89 -2.59
N VAL A 105 -7.58 13.56 -2.42
CA VAL A 105 -6.96 12.61 -3.35
C VAL A 105 -7.89 12.21 -4.49
N GLY A 106 -9.14 11.85 -4.17
CA GLY A 106 -10.06 11.19 -5.10
C GLY A 106 -9.68 9.73 -5.37
N ASP A 107 -10.13 9.23 -6.52
CA ASP A 107 -9.82 7.87 -6.97
C ASP A 107 -8.35 7.75 -7.41
N ILE A 108 -7.68 6.68 -6.99
CA ILE A 108 -6.26 6.43 -7.26
C ILE A 108 -6.12 5.79 -8.65
N PRO A 109 -5.43 6.41 -9.62
CA PRO A 109 -5.20 5.79 -10.93
C PRO A 109 -4.22 4.61 -10.79
N PHE A 110 -4.65 3.41 -11.17
CA PHE A 110 -3.80 2.22 -11.18
C PHE A 110 -3.00 2.13 -12.47
N GLY A 111 -1.67 2.07 -12.34
CA GLY A 111 -0.74 1.95 -13.47
C GLY A 111 -0.19 3.28 -13.97
N LEU A 112 -0.29 4.34 -13.15
CA LEU A 112 0.23 5.66 -13.49
C LEU A 112 1.76 5.65 -13.56
N ALA A 113 2.42 5.01 -12.59
CA ALA A 113 3.88 4.95 -12.52
C ALA A 113 4.43 3.72 -13.26
N LEU A 114 3.71 2.60 -13.21
CA LEU A 114 4.10 1.34 -13.82
C LEU A 114 2.86 0.54 -14.25
N PRO A 115 2.63 0.32 -15.56
CA PRO A 115 1.55 -0.55 -16.02
C PRO A 115 1.76 -1.97 -15.50
N ALA A 116 0.80 -2.49 -14.73
CA ALA A 116 0.86 -3.81 -14.14
C ALA A 116 -0.53 -4.46 -14.09
N ASP A 117 -0.59 -5.72 -13.62
CA ASP A 117 -1.86 -6.47 -13.56
C ASP A 117 -2.82 -5.80 -12.56
N HIS A 118 -4.02 -5.48 -13.05
CA HIS A 118 -5.02 -4.76 -12.27
C HIS A 118 -5.30 -5.41 -10.90
N VAL A 119 -5.39 -6.74 -10.85
CA VAL A 119 -5.70 -7.47 -9.60
C VAL A 119 -4.67 -7.23 -8.48
N GLY A 120 -3.44 -6.81 -8.80
CA GLY A 120 -2.37 -6.60 -7.82
C GLY A 120 -2.51 -5.33 -6.98
N TYR A 121 -3.31 -4.34 -7.38
CA TYR A 121 -3.40 -3.04 -6.70
C TYR A 121 -4.21 -3.15 -5.41
N LYS A 122 -3.55 -2.96 -4.25
CA LYS A 122 -4.18 -3.08 -2.93
C LYS A 122 -4.16 -1.75 -2.20
N VAL A 123 -5.35 -1.25 -1.89
CA VAL A 123 -5.59 0.01 -1.17
C VAL A 123 -5.93 -0.30 0.28
N GLU A 124 -5.33 0.46 1.20
CA GLU A 124 -5.63 0.42 2.62
C GLU A 124 -5.60 1.83 3.18
N TRP A 125 -6.43 2.10 4.18
CA TRP A 125 -6.42 3.40 4.85
C TRP A 125 -6.93 3.29 6.29
N GLU A 126 -6.54 4.25 7.12
CA GLU A 126 -7.14 4.48 8.43
C GLU A 126 -7.19 5.98 8.74
N ASN A 127 -8.28 6.41 9.36
CA ASN A 127 -8.42 7.78 9.84
C ASN A 127 -8.04 7.85 11.32
N ASP A 128 -7.51 8.98 11.76
CA ASP A 128 -7.11 9.23 13.15
C ASP A 128 -6.18 8.14 13.74
N LEU A 129 -5.25 7.63 12.92
CA LEU A 129 -4.29 6.61 13.31
C LEU A 129 -3.32 7.17 14.38
N SER A 130 -3.50 6.73 15.61
CA SER A 130 -2.62 7.12 16.73
C SER A 130 -1.28 6.38 16.66
N PHE A 131 -0.22 7.12 16.39
CA PHE A 131 1.14 6.63 16.53
C PHE A 131 1.64 6.79 17.97
N ARG A 132 2.00 5.66 18.62
CA ARG A 132 2.46 5.66 20.01
C ARG A 132 3.97 5.47 20.10
N PHE A 133 4.59 6.26 20.95
CA PHE A 133 6.02 6.16 21.26
C PHE A 133 6.23 5.00 22.22
N SER A 134 7.18 4.11 21.92
CA SER A 134 7.64 3.11 22.87
C SER A 134 8.37 3.82 24.04
N GLY A 135 7.71 4.00 25.19
CA GLY A 135 8.38 4.50 26.40
C GLY A 135 7.48 5.20 27.44
N GLY A 136 6.84 4.42 28.32
CA GLY A 136 6.32 4.87 29.63
C GLY A 136 5.27 6.00 29.62
N ALA A 137 4.89 6.48 30.82
CA ALA A 137 3.79 7.42 31.05
C ALA A 137 3.96 8.82 30.41
N ALA A 138 5.09 9.10 29.76
CA ALA A 138 5.32 10.32 28.97
C ALA A 138 4.91 10.16 27.48
N SER A 139 4.49 8.97 27.05
CA SER A 139 4.12 8.64 25.67
C SER A 139 2.80 9.30 25.19
N SER A 140 1.91 9.70 26.10
CA SER A 140 0.65 10.37 25.76
C SER A 140 0.78 11.86 25.44
N LEU A 141 1.96 12.47 25.68
CA LEU A 141 2.21 13.89 25.41
C LEU A 141 2.86 14.15 24.04
N LEU A 142 3.18 13.09 23.28
CA LEU A 142 3.85 13.19 21.99
C LEU A 142 3.03 12.56 20.85
N GLU A 143 1.84 12.02 21.13
CA GLU A 143 0.97 11.31 20.17
C GLU A 143 0.80 12.08 18.86
N VAL A 144 1.17 11.43 17.75
CA VAL A 144 0.89 11.92 16.40
C VAL A 144 -0.32 11.14 15.90
N SER A 145 -1.38 11.85 15.54
CA SER A 145 -2.53 11.26 14.85
C SER A 145 -2.36 11.52 13.36
N CYS A 146 -2.59 10.52 12.52
CA CYS A 146 -2.56 10.68 11.09
C CYS A 146 -3.79 10.06 10.43
N ASP A 147 -4.33 10.74 9.43
CA ASP A 147 -5.07 10.06 8.37
C ASP A 147 -4.05 9.51 7.38
N VAL A 148 -4.16 8.24 7.02
CA VAL A 148 -3.24 7.57 6.10
C VAL A 148 -4.03 6.77 5.08
N MET A 149 -3.66 6.89 3.81
CA MET A 149 -4.12 6.05 2.71
C MET A 149 -2.91 5.61 1.90
N VAL A 150 -2.75 4.31 1.72
CA VAL A 150 -1.65 3.69 0.99
C VAL A 150 -2.19 2.77 -0.08
N GLU A 151 -1.43 2.66 -1.16
CA GLU A 151 -1.64 1.70 -2.23
C GLU A 151 -0.31 1.05 -2.56
N LEU A 152 -0.33 -0.26 -2.78
CA LEU A 152 0.78 -1.00 -3.35
C LEU A 152 0.23 -1.95 -4.39
N HIS A 153 0.83 -1.94 -5.58
CA HIS A 153 0.69 -3.02 -6.54
C HIS A 153 1.48 -4.21 -5.97
N GLN A 154 0.81 -5.07 -5.21
CA GLN A 154 1.35 -6.34 -4.75
C GLN A 154 1.28 -7.34 -5.90
N GLY A 155 2.12 -7.12 -6.90
CA GLY A 155 2.33 -8.03 -8.01
C GLY A 155 3.16 -9.22 -7.54
N SER A 156 2.88 -10.46 -7.91
CA SER A 156 1.96 -10.99 -8.89
C SER A 156 1.60 -12.37 -8.36
N HIS A 157 0.34 -12.75 -8.42
CA HIS A 157 -0.17 -14.08 -8.11
C HIS A 157 0.65 -15.24 -8.76
N GLY A 158 1.51 -14.93 -9.75
CA GLY A 158 2.43 -15.83 -10.42
C GLY A 158 3.90 -15.69 -10.01
N ALA A 159 4.79 -16.27 -10.81
CA ALA A 159 6.23 -16.35 -10.52
C ALA A 159 6.95 -14.98 -10.53
N GLY A 160 6.33 -13.95 -11.12
CA GLY A 160 6.90 -12.61 -11.19
C GLY A 160 7.21 -12.02 -9.82
N ALA A 161 6.46 -12.39 -8.78
CA ALA A 161 6.69 -11.94 -7.41
C ALA A 161 8.08 -12.28 -6.87
N PHE A 162 8.66 -13.40 -7.32
CA PHE A 162 9.97 -13.85 -6.86
C PHE A 162 11.13 -13.08 -7.53
N VAL A 163 10.87 -12.37 -8.64
CA VAL A 163 11.92 -11.76 -9.47
C VAL A 163 11.75 -10.25 -9.68
N ILE A 164 10.52 -9.73 -9.82
CA ILE A 164 10.22 -8.31 -10.11
C ILE A 164 10.20 -7.50 -8.83
N ASN A 165 11.22 -6.66 -8.62
CA ASN A 165 11.34 -5.83 -7.42
C ASN A 165 10.66 -4.46 -7.56
N THR A 166 10.23 -4.07 -8.76
CA THR A 166 9.54 -2.81 -9.03
C THR A 166 8.04 -2.94 -8.87
N HIS A 167 7.44 -2.11 -8.02
CA HIS A 167 6.00 -2.07 -7.79
C HIS A 167 5.51 -0.63 -7.81
N GLU A 168 4.30 -0.39 -8.33
CA GLU A 168 3.65 0.91 -8.15
C GLU A 168 3.23 1.07 -6.70
N PHE A 169 3.40 2.27 -6.16
CA PHE A 169 3.10 2.59 -4.78
C PHE A 169 2.57 4.02 -4.68
N ALA A 170 1.52 4.21 -3.89
CA ALA A 170 1.04 5.52 -3.48
C ALA A 170 0.98 5.66 -1.95
N LEU A 171 1.34 6.85 -1.46
CA LEU A 171 1.19 7.25 -0.06
C LEU A 171 0.53 8.61 0.01
N HIS A 172 -0.58 8.67 0.73
CA HIS A 172 -1.24 9.89 1.13
C HIS A 172 -1.33 9.91 2.65
N ALA A 173 -0.90 10.99 3.28
CA ALA A 173 -1.00 11.13 4.72
C ALA A 173 -1.15 12.58 5.14
N HIS A 174 -1.92 12.80 6.20
CA HIS A 174 -2.05 14.08 6.89
C HIS A 174 -1.97 13.82 8.40
N CYS A 175 -0.93 14.35 9.04
CA CYS A 175 -0.60 14.10 10.44
C CYS A 175 -0.65 15.38 11.29
N SER A 176 -0.92 15.22 12.59
CA SER A 176 -0.98 16.31 13.57
C SER A 176 0.37 16.99 13.84
N ASP A 177 1.49 16.37 13.42
CA ASP A 177 2.84 16.95 13.47
C ASP A 177 3.15 17.85 12.24
N GLY A 178 2.17 18.03 11.35
CA GLY A 178 2.26 18.83 10.14
C GLY A 178 2.74 18.06 8.90
N ALA A 179 3.05 16.76 9.01
CA ALA A 179 3.34 15.97 7.82
C ALA A 179 2.09 15.89 6.95
N HIS A 180 2.23 16.36 5.70
CA HIS A 180 1.17 16.28 4.70
C HIS A 180 1.83 15.94 3.36
N VAL A 181 1.54 14.73 2.87
CA VAL A 181 2.18 14.18 1.68
C VAL A 181 1.15 13.49 0.79
N HIS A 182 1.37 13.60 -0.52
CA HIS A 182 0.69 12.79 -1.52
C HIS A 182 1.70 12.45 -2.59
N VAL A 183 2.02 11.17 -2.68
CA VAL A 183 3.07 10.69 -3.57
C VAL A 183 2.65 9.42 -4.28
N GLN A 184 3.04 9.30 -5.55
CA GLN A 184 2.87 8.09 -6.34
C GLN A 184 4.16 7.85 -7.13
N MET A 185 4.69 6.64 -7.08
CA MET A 185 5.99 6.28 -7.67
C MET A 185 6.12 4.77 -7.85
N ILE A 186 7.20 4.35 -8.50
CA ILE A 186 7.71 2.99 -8.47
C ILE A 186 8.58 2.84 -7.22
N THR A 187 8.19 1.95 -6.32
CA THR A 187 9.05 1.45 -5.23
C THR A 187 9.90 0.29 -5.72
N THR A 188 11.14 0.20 -5.24
CA THR A 188 11.97 -1.02 -5.38
C THR A 188 12.09 -1.75 -4.04
N ILE A 189 11.55 -2.96 -3.99
CA ILE A 189 11.48 -3.79 -2.79
C ILE A 189 12.52 -4.90 -2.90
N GLY A 190 13.68 -4.69 -2.26
CA GLY A 190 14.84 -5.57 -2.36
C GLY A 190 15.49 -5.55 -3.74
N ASP A 191 16.40 -6.50 -3.96
CA ASP A 191 17.20 -6.60 -5.17
C ASP A 191 16.47 -7.40 -6.27
N PRO A 192 16.62 -7.04 -7.55
CA PRO A 192 15.96 -7.73 -8.66
C PRO A 192 16.44 -9.19 -8.77
N GLY A 193 15.51 -10.12 -9.03
CA GLY A 193 15.83 -11.55 -9.20
C GLY A 193 15.96 -12.37 -7.90
N GLU A 194 15.85 -11.74 -6.74
CA GLU A 194 15.95 -12.41 -5.44
C GLU A 194 14.90 -11.97 -4.42
N PHE A 195 14.66 -12.81 -3.42
CA PHE A 195 13.83 -12.49 -2.26
C PHE A 195 14.36 -13.21 -1.01
N GLU A 196 13.85 -12.87 0.16
CA GLU A 196 14.23 -13.49 1.42
C GLU A 196 13.17 -14.50 1.89
N SER A 197 13.60 -15.61 2.47
CA SER A 197 12.68 -16.61 3.02
C SER A 197 11.87 -16.03 4.19
N SER A 198 10.55 -16.26 4.19
CA SER A 198 9.68 -15.67 5.23
C SER A 198 9.90 -16.24 6.63
N CYS A 199 10.32 -17.50 6.74
CA CYS A 199 10.59 -18.18 8.00
C CYS A 199 12.06 -18.12 8.43
N ASP A 200 12.96 -17.71 7.52
CA ASP A 200 14.38 -17.49 7.77
C ASP A 200 14.81 -16.25 6.98
N ARG A 201 14.69 -15.09 7.63
CA ARG A 201 14.89 -13.79 7.00
C ARG A 201 16.33 -13.51 6.59
N ASP A 202 17.30 -14.28 7.11
CA ASP A 202 18.71 -14.14 6.70
C ASP A 202 19.02 -14.92 5.42
N ARG A 203 18.09 -15.76 4.95
CA ARG A 203 18.26 -16.60 3.77
C ARG A 203 17.70 -15.95 2.52
N VAL A 204 18.61 -15.44 1.69
CA VAL A 204 18.33 -14.93 0.34
C VAL A 204 18.18 -16.09 -0.65
N ILE A 205 17.16 -16.01 -1.50
CA ILE A 205 16.80 -16.98 -2.54
C ILE A 205 16.93 -16.32 -3.91
N GLN A 206 17.75 -16.92 -4.77
CA GLN A 206 17.88 -16.53 -6.17
C GLN A 206 16.78 -17.22 -6.98
N ALA A 207 15.80 -16.46 -7.46
CA ALA A 207 14.58 -17.00 -8.05
C ALA A 207 14.54 -16.97 -9.58
N GLY A 208 15.46 -16.25 -10.23
CA GLY A 208 15.51 -16.20 -11.69
C GLY A 208 16.45 -15.13 -12.23
N THR A 209 16.33 -14.85 -13.53
CA THR A 209 17.09 -13.77 -14.16
C THR A 209 16.58 -12.42 -13.65
N PRO A 210 17.45 -11.57 -13.07
CA PRO A 210 17.06 -10.25 -12.63
C PRO A 210 16.49 -9.42 -13.79
N PRO A 211 15.34 -8.75 -13.63
CA PRO A 211 14.92 -7.70 -14.57
C PRO A 211 15.93 -6.54 -14.58
N ASP A 212 15.90 -5.74 -15.64
CA ASP A 212 16.64 -4.47 -15.71
C ASP A 212 15.97 -3.42 -14.83
N ALA A 213 16.20 -3.52 -13.52
CA ALA A 213 15.65 -2.66 -12.49
C ALA A 213 16.74 -2.33 -11.46
N PRO A 214 16.69 -1.14 -10.81
CA PRO A 214 17.64 -0.81 -9.77
C PRO A 214 17.37 -1.59 -8.48
N ASP A 215 18.41 -1.76 -7.68
CA ASP A 215 18.34 -2.31 -6.32
C ASP A 215 17.42 -1.47 -5.42
N GLY A 216 16.83 -2.12 -4.41
CA GLY A 216 15.89 -1.54 -3.46
C GLY A 216 16.38 -1.60 -2.02
N ASN A 217 15.89 -0.69 -1.16
CA ASN A 217 16.22 -0.74 0.27
C ASN A 217 15.17 -1.50 1.10
N GLY A 218 14.11 -1.98 0.46
CA GLY A 218 13.04 -2.76 1.06
C GLY A 218 13.35 -4.26 1.09
N HIS A 219 12.39 -5.06 1.57
CA HIS A 219 12.54 -6.51 1.66
C HIS A 219 11.28 -7.23 1.15
N ARG A 220 11.49 -8.31 0.41
CA ARG A 220 10.42 -9.25 0.05
C ARG A 220 10.64 -10.53 0.82
N PHE A 221 9.84 -10.74 1.85
CA PHE A 221 9.81 -12.01 2.56
C PHE A 221 8.69 -12.86 2.00
N ILE A 222 9.03 -13.96 1.33
CA ILE A 222 8.07 -14.84 0.68
C ILE A 222 8.27 -16.27 1.22
N PRO A 223 7.19 -17.01 1.51
CA PRO A 223 7.30 -18.42 1.90
C PRO A 223 7.98 -19.24 0.82
N ASP A 224 8.86 -20.14 1.24
CA ASP A 224 9.48 -21.12 0.37
C ASP A 224 9.23 -22.55 0.86
N ARG A 225 9.69 -23.53 0.08
CA ARG A 225 9.49 -24.94 0.37
C ARG A 225 9.97 -25.35 1.77
N PRO A 226 11.17 -24.97 2.24
CA PRO A 226 11.57 -25.17 3.63
C PRO A 226 10.59 -24.62 4.67
N CYS A 227 10.00 -23.43 4.47
CA CYS A 227 8.98 -22.92 5.39
C CYS A 227 7.74 -23.82 5.45
N VAL A 228 7.33 -24.39 4.31
CA VAL A 228 6.23 -25.36 4.24
C VAL A 228 6.57 -26.65 5.00
N GLU A 229 7.76 -27.21 4.78
CA GLU A 229 8.20 -28.45 5.42
C GLU A 229 8.39 -28.28 6.94
N GLU A 230 8.90 -27.13 7.40
CA GLU A 230 9.15 -26.90 8.82
C GLU A 230 7.88 -26.59 9.61
N PHE A 231 6.99 -25.76 9.06
CA PHE A 231 5.87 -25.21 9.82
C PHE A 231 4.50 -25.75 9.42
N ILE A 232 4.35 -26.30 8.21
CA ILE A 232 3.04 -26.74 7.71
C ILE A 232 2.92 -28.26 7.71
N LEU A 233 3.90 -28.98 7.17
CA LEU A 233 3.88 -30.44 7.12
C LEU A 233 4.40 -31.01 8.45
N VAL A 234 3.46 -31.41 9.33
CA VAL A 234 3.78 -31.81 10.71
C VAL A 234 3.38 -33.24 11.01
N ALA A 235 4.04 -33.84 12.00
CA ALA A 235 3.81 -35.21 12.41
C ALA A 235 2.39 -35.42 12.99
N GLU A 236 1.99 -36.68 13.14
CA GLU A 236 0.72 -36.99 13.82
C GLU A 236 0.74 -36.50 15.28
N GLY A 237 -0.33 -35.81 15.68
CA GLY A 237 -0.47 -35.22 17.01
C GLY A 237 -0.03 -33.76 17.10
N GLU A 238 0.60 -33.22 16.06
CA GLU A 238 1.00 -31.82 15.96
C GLU A 238 -0.02 -30.96 15.19
N ARG A 239 0.16 -29.64 15.25
CA ARG A 239 -0.65 -28.66 14.50
C ARG A 239 0.25 -27.81 13.62
N SER A 240 -0.16 -27.60 12.38
CA SER A 240 0.52 -26.69 11.45
C SER A 240 0.47 -25.25 11.97
N ASN A 241 1.57 -24.52 11.76
CA ASN A 241 1.70 -23.10 12.06
C ASN A 241 1.71 -22.27 10.78
N PHE A 242 0.50 -21.95 10.28
CA PHE A 242 0.31 -21.14 9.07
C PHE A 242 0.91 -19.75 9.17
N GLY A 243 0.91 -19.13 10.36
CA GLY A 243 1.46 -17.78 10.54
C GLY A 243 2.98 -17.71 10.36
N SER A 244 3.70 -18.79 10.69
CA SER A 244 5.14 -18.89 10.48
C SER A 244 5.50 -19.48 9.11
N GLY A 245 4.73 -20.46 8.62
CA GLY A 245 5.03 -21.17 7.38
C GLY A 245 4.52 -20.49 6.11
N LEU A 246 3.45 -19.69 6.18
CA LEU A 246 2.72 -19.16 5.02
C LEU A 246 2.32 -17.69 5.23
N ARG A 247 3.33 -16.81 5.27
CA ARG A 247 3.14 -15.36 5.34
C ARG A 247 4.07 -14.64 4.37
N GLU A 248 3.53 -13.73 3.57
CA GLU A 248 4.33 -12.78 2.79
C GLU A 248 4.45 -11.44 3.50
N SER A 249 5.59 -10.78 3.36
CA SER A 249 5.84 -9.40 3.80
C SER A 249 6.55 -8.64 2.68
N TRP A 250 5.95 -7.53 2.26
CA TRP A 250 6.44 -6.62 1.23
C TRP A 250 6.80 -5.31 1.92
N GLU A 251 8.05 -5.18 2.31
CA GLU A 251 8.53 -4.11 3.18
C GLU A 251 9.10 -2.97 2.33
N VAL A 252 8.31 -1.92 2.10
CA VAL A 252 8.77 -0.73 1.38
C VAL A 252 9.75 0.05 2.27
N SER A 253 10.78 0.65 1.67
CA SER A 253 11.75 1.49 2.38
C SER A 253 12.31 2.53 1.41
N ASP A 254 11.56 3.61 1.23
CA ASP A 254 11.81 4.56 0.15
C ASP A 254 12.01 5.99 0.60
N ARG A 255 12.59 6.76 -0.32
CA ARG A 255 12.92 8.18 -0.14
C ARG A 255 12.69 8.96 -1.40
N ILE A 256 12.05 10.12 -1.27
CA ILE A 256 12.04 11.13 -2.33
C ILE A 256 13.27 12.03 -2.16
N ARG A 257 14.04 12.21 -3.24
CA ARG A 257 15.31 12.93 -3.21
C ARG A 257 15.42 13.95 -4.33
N THR A 258 15.99 15.11 -4.02
CA THR A 258 16.45 16.08 -5.02
C THR A 258 17.66 15.56 -5.79
N GLU A 259 17.97 16.22 -6.91
CA GLU A 259 19.10 15.89 -7.78
C GLU A 259 20.47 15.92 -7.07
N ASP A 260 20.63 16.78 -6.06
CA ASP A 260 21.83 16.86 -5.21
C ASP A 260 21.86 15.82 -4.07
N GLY A 261 20.85 14.94 -3.99
CA GLY A 261 20.77 13.85 -3.03
C GLY A 261 20.13 14.20 -1.68
N ARG A 262 19.68 15.45 -1.47
CA ARG A 262 18.92 15.81 -0.26
C ARG A 262 17.60 15.05 -0.23
N THR A 263 17.32 14.39 0.89
CA THR A 263 16.05 13.69 1.13
C THR A 263 14.97 14.71 1.47
N LEU A 264 13.79 14.58 0.87
CA LEU A 264 12.61 15.40 1.11
C LEU A 264 11.56 14.66 1.94
N LEU A 265 11.44 13.36 1.69
CA LEU A 265 10.49 12.46 2.34
C LEU A 265 11.14 11.08 2.47
N SER A 266 10.90 10.39 3.58
CA SER A 266 11.14 8.95 3.72
C SER A 266 9.92 8.26 4.34
N PHE A 267 9.64 7.03 3.92
CA PHE A 267 8.51 6.22 4.40
C PHE A 267 8.84 4.72 4.30
N ASN A 268 8.21 3.89 5.14
CA ASN A 268 8.42 2.45 5.13
C ASN A 268 7.17 1.63 5.52
N PRO A 269 6.06 1.70 4.77
CA PRO A 269 4.91 0.84 5.01
C PRO A 269 5.20 -0.61 4.63
N TYR A 270 4.75 -1.56 5.44
CA TYR A 270 4.96 -2.99 5.19
C TYR A 270 3.63 -3.67 4.91
N PHE A 271 3.48 -4.23 3.72
CA PHE A 271 2.26 -4.92 3.31
C PHE A 271 2.38 -6.42 3.55
N GLN A 272 1.40 -6.99 4.22
CA GLN A 272 1.48 -8.35 4.75
C GLN A 272 0.34 -9.19 4.20
N VAL A 273 0.63 -10.44 3.83
CA VAL A 273 -0.38 -11.40 3.36
C VAL A 273 -0.32 -12.65 4.24
N ARG A 274 -1.44 -12.98 4.91
CA ARG A 274 -1.55 -14.11 5.84
C ARG A 274 -2.05 -15.40 5.21
N ASN A 275 -2.64 -15.31 4.01
CA ASN A 275 -3.12 -16.47 3.25
C ASN A 275 -2.67 -16.40 1.78
N PRO A 276 -1.35 -16.31 1.52
CA PRO A 276 -0.83 -16.17 0.17
C PRO A 276 -1.20 -17.39 -0.68
N ALA A 277 -1.60 -17.15 -1.94
CA ALA A 277 -1.99 -18.19 -2.89
C ALA A 277 -0.83 -19.05 -3.41
N ARG A 278 0.41 -18.60 -3.17
CA ARG A 278 1.63 -19.24 -3.66
C ARG A 278 2.72 -19.29 -2.58
N TYR A 279 3.68 -20.18 -2.81
CA TYR A 279 4.99 -20.19 -2.16
C TYR A 279 6.06 -20.56 -3.20
N TYR A 280 7.33 -20.30 -2.89
CA TYR A 280 8.44 -20.62 -3.76
C TYR A 280 8.89 -22.08 -3.59
N ASP A 281 8.90 -22.84 -4.67
CA ASP A 281 9.47 -24.19 -4.71
C ASP A 281 10.37 -24.36 -5.93
N PRO A 282 11.70 -24.44 -5.77
CA PRO A 282 12.62 -24.56 -6.90
C PRO A 282 12.45 -25.88 -7.69
N ALA A 283 11.74 -26.87 -7.15
CA ALA A 283 11.42 -28.12 -7.85
C ALA A 283 10.24 -27.97 -8.83
N VAL A 284 9.44 -26.91 -8.70
CA VAL A 284 8.29 -26.62 -9.56
C VAL A 284 8.71 -25.68 -10.70
N GLN A 285 8.09 -25.85 -11.87
CA GLN A 285 8.38 -25.00 -13.03
C GLN A 285 8.18 -23.52 -12.69
N GLY A 286 9.23 -22.72 -12.90
CA GLY A 286 9.22 -21.28 -12.60
C GLY A 286 9.20 -20.96 -11.11
N GLY A 287 9.46 -21.94 -10.23
CA GLY A 287 9.49 -21.72 -8.78
C GLY A 287 8.11 -21.57 -8.13
N LEU A 288 7.01 -21.67 -8.89
CA LEU A 288 5.67 -21.28 -8.44
C LEU A 288 4.85 -22.50 -8.00
N ALA A 289 4.84 -22.78 -6.70
CA ALA A 289 3.93 -23.76 -6.12
C ALA A 289 2.66 -23.07 -5.57
N ARG A 290 1.54 -23.80 -5.53
CA ARG A 290 0.25 -23.28 -5.05
C ARG A 290 0.03 -23.71 -3.61
N THR A 291 -0.26 -22.75 -2.74
CA THR A 291 -0.37 -23.01 -1.29
C THR A 291 -1.47 -24.02 -0.97
N VAL A 292 -2.57 -24.02 -1.73
CA VAL A 292 -3.67 -24.97 -1.50
C VAL A 292 -3.27 -26.43 -1.72
N GLU A 293 -2.29 -26.69 -2.57
CA GLU A 293 -1.81 -28.05 -2.86
C GLU A 293 -1.16 -28.69 -1.63
N VAL A 294 -0.56 -27.87 -0.74
CA VAL A 294 0.03 -28.31 0.54
C VAL A 294 -1.01 -28.98 1.44
N CYS A 295 -2.30 -28.63 1.31
CA CYS A 295 -3.37 -29.26 2.09
C CYS A 295 -3.62 -30.73 1.73
N TYR A 296 -3.16 -31.15 0.55
CA TYR A 296 -3.32 -32.52 0.04
C TYR A 296 -2.00 -33.29 0.01
N GLU A 297 -0.91 -32.66 0.44
CA GLU A 297 0.41 -33.27 0.48
C GLU A 297 0.58 -34.14 1.73
N GLU A 298 1.19 -35.31 1.54
CA GLU A 298 1.66 -36.17 2.62
C GLU A 298 3.08 -36.64 2.28
N LEU A 299 4.03 -36.35 3.17
CA LEU A 299 5.41 -36.82 3.03
C LEU A 299 5.48 -38.33 3.22
N ALA A 300 6.55 -38.97 2.73
CA ALA A 300 6.75 -40.41 2.89
C ALA A 300 6.80 -40.86 4.37
N SER A 301 7.15 -39.95 5.28
CA SER A 301 7.18 -40.14 6.74
C SER A 301 5.83 -39.88 7.42
N GLY A 302 4.79 -39.48 6.67
CA GLY A 302 3.41 -39.30 7.14
C GLY A 302 3.08 -37.89 7.66
N GLU A 303 4.03 -36.96 7.59
CA GLU A 303 3.77 -35.54 7.87
C GLU A 303 2.84 -34.95 6.80
N ARG A 304 1.91 -34.11 7.25
CA ARG A 304 0.94 -33.41 6.40
C ARG A 304 0.43 -32.15 7.07
N ALA A 305 -0.27 -31.31 6.34
CA ALA A 305 -0.98 -30.18 6.93
C ALA A 305 -2.08 -30.64 7.90
N ARG A 306 -2.17 -30.01 9.08
CA ARG A 306 -3.10 -30.36 10.16
C ARG A 306 -3.74 -29.11 10.78
N GLY A 307 -5.06 -28.98 10.58
CA GLY A 307 -5.85 -27.86 11.09
C GLY A 307 -5.70 -26.59 10.25
N GLY A 308 -6.13 -25.45 10.82
CA GLY A 308 -6.08 -24.15 10.16
C GLY A 308 -6.79 -24.15 8.80
N HIS A 309 -6.23 -23.41 7.85
CA HIS A 309 -6.79 -23.24 6.49
C HIS A 309 -7.00 -24.57 5.75
N CYS A 310 -6.14 -25.57 5.98
CA CYS A 310 -6.30 -26.89 5.36
C CYS A 310 -7.38 -27.75 6.03
N GLY A 311 -7.74 -27.48 7.28
CA GLY A 311 -8.84 -28.17 7.97
C GLY A 311 -10.21 -27.87 7.34
N ASP A 312 -10.37 -26.66 6.80
CA ASP A 312 -11.60 -26.20 6.14
C ASP A 312 -11.75 -26.80 4.72
N SER A 313 -10.63 -27.21 4.10
CA SER A 313 -10.57 -27.75 2.72
C SER A 313 -10.72 -29.29 2.65
N ALA A 314 -11.08 -29.95 3.75
CA ALA A 314 -10.86 -31.39 3.95
C ALA A 314 -11.83 -32.35 3.22
N THR A 315 -12.74 -31.85 2.37
CA THR A 315 -13.81 -32.68 1.77
C THR A 315 -13.69 -32.90 0.25
N ALA A 316 -12.96 -32.04 -0.46
CA ALA A 316 -12.68 -32.18 -1.89
C ALA A 316 -11.35 -31.47 -2.24
N VAL A 317 -10.70 -31.92 -3.31
CA VAL A 317 -9.55 -31.20 -3.89
C VAL A 317 -10.08 -29.95 -4.57
N VAL A 318 -9.68 -28.78 -4.09
CA VAL A 318 -10.03 -27.48 -4.70
C VAL A 318 -8.87 -27.01 -5.57
N ALA A 319 -9.18 -26.35 -6.69
CA ALA A 319 -8.17 -25.71 -7.51
C ALA A 319 -7.61 -24.46 -6.81
N TRP A 320 -6.41 -24.02 -7.22
CA TRP A 320 -5.75 -22.86 -6.60
C TRP A 320 -6.51 -21.54 -6.82
N ASP A 321 -7.22 -21.46 -7.93
CA ASP A 321 -8.05 -20.36 -8.40
C ASP A 321 -9.54 -20.56 -8.10
N ASP A 322 -9.91 -21.62 -7.38
CA ASP A 322 -11.30 -21.85 -6.96
C ASP A 322 -11.70 -20.85 -5.85
N PRO A 323 -12.88 -20.21 -5.92
CA PRO A 323 -13.41 -19.35 -4.85
C PRO A 323 -13.55 -20.03 -3.48
N GLY A 324 -13.56 -21.35 -3.42
CA GLY A 324 -13.51 -22.15 -2.20
C GLY A 324 -12.11 -22.32 -1.60
N SER A 325 -11.05 -21.88 -2.28
CA SER A 325 -9.67 -21.93 -1.77
C SER A 325 -9.48 -20.94 -0.62
N PRO A 326 -8.96 -21.36 0.55
CA PRO A 326 -8.69 -20.45 1.66
C PRO A 326 -7.46 -19.55 1.43
N PHE A 327 -6.70 -19.79 0.34
CA PHE A 327 -5.46 -19.10 0.01
C PHE A 327 -5.64 -18.17 -1.18
N GLN A 328 -6.48 -17.15 -1.00
CA GLN A 328 -6.81 -16.15 -2.02
C GLN A 328 -6.07 -14.81 -1.83
N GLY A 329 -5.13 -14.72 -0.88
CA GLY A 329 -4.36 -13.49 -0.63
C GLY A 329 -5.16 -12.32 -0.02
N ALA A 330 -6.42 -12.51 0.38
CA ALA A 330 -7.30 -11.44 0.85
C ALA A 330 -7.22 -11.12 2.36
N ARG A 331 -6.46 -11.90 3.15
CA ARG A 331 -6.19 -11.60 4.57
C ARG A 331 -4.88 -10.84 4.68
N ARG A 332 -4.99 -9.53 4.82
CA ARG A 332 -3.86 -8.62 4.73
C ARG A 332 -3.92 -7.54 5.80
N PHE A 333 -2.77 -6.98 6.10
CA PHE A 333 -2.64 -5.79 6.91
C PHE A 333 -1.43 -4.99 6.46
N VAL A 334 -1.39 -3.72 6.84
CA VAL A 334 -0.28 -2.83 6.53
C VAL A 334 0.28 -2.27 7.84
N ASP A 335 1.57 -2.42 8.07
CA ASP A 335 2.27 -1.69 9.12
C ASP A 335 2.69 -0.33 8.56
N VAL A 336 2.01 0.76 8.92
CA VAL A 336 2.42 2.10 8.49
C VAL A 336 3.53 2.59 9.41
N ASN A 337 4.73 2.73 8.87
CA ASN A 337 5.88 3.22 9.62
C ASN A 337 6.51 4.46 8.99
N SER A 338 7.09 5.30 9.86
CA SER A 338 8.03 6.39 9.58
C SER A 338 7.71 7.32 8.41
N ILE A 339 6.62 8.10 8.46
CA ILE A 339 6.40 9.21 7.53
C ILE A 339 7.23 10.42 7.99
N ARG A 340 8.41 10.62 7.38
CA ARG A 340 9.35 11.68 7.75
C ARG A 340 9.57 12.66 6.61
N VAL A 341 9.23 13.92 6.85
CA VAL A 341 9.40 15.03 5.93
C VAL A 341 10.62 15.85 6.36
N THR A 342 11.51 16.15 5.41
CA THR A 342 12.71 16.98 5.57
C THR A 342 12.75 18.06 4.48
N ASN A 343 11.64 18.79 4.35
CA ASN A 343 11.41 19.79 3.31
C ASN A 343 11.20 21.20 3.91
N ALA A 344 11.83 21.49 5.06
CA ALA A 344 11.84 22.84 5.61
C ALA A 344 12.33 23.84 4.56
N ASP A 345 11.62 24.98 4.47
CA ASP A 345 11.88 26.08 3.54
C ASP A 345 11.78 25.71 2.03
N GLY A 346 11.31 24.50 1.71
CA GLY A 346 11.06 24.05 0.34
C GLY A 346 9.64 24.33 -0.15
N PRO A 347 9.40 24.28 -1.48
CA PRO A 347 8.04 24.28 -2.03
C PRO A 347 7.27 23.03 -1.61
N SER A 348 5.94 23.10 -1.65
CA SER A 348 5.09 21.93 -1.42
C SER A 348 4.99 21.02 -2.65
N ILE A 349 5.28 21.53 -3.84
CA ILE A 349 5.20 20.78 -5.10
C ILE A 349 6.60 20.45 -5.60
N TRP A 350 6.79 19.17 -5.91
CA TRP A 350 8.00 18.63 -6.51
C TRP A 350 7.63 17.79 -7.73
N TYR A 351 8.53 17.72 -8.69
CA TYR A 351 8.45 16.83 -9.84
C TYR A 351 9.62 15.86 -9.77
N THR A 352 9.36 14.56 -9.73
CA THR A 352 10.39 13.51 -9.61
C THR A 352 10.39 12.62 -10.84
N ASP A 353 11.43 11.84 -11.04
CA ASP A 353 11.30 10.66 -11.92
C ASP A 353 10.40 9.60 -11.26
N VAL A 354 10.15 8.51 -12.00
CA VAL A 354 9.28 7.42 -11.56
C VAL A 354 9.76 6.73 -10.29
N TYR A 355 11.04 6.85 -9.91
CA TYR A 355 11.59 6.24 -8.68
C TYR A 355 11.67 7.24 -7.51
N GLY A 356 11.02 8.40 -7.61
CA GLY A 356 11.07 9.44 -6.57
C GLY A 356 12.43 10.15 -6.50
N LYS A 357 13.30 10.00 -7.49
CA LYS A 357 14.61 10.66 -7.54
C LYS A 357 14.54 11.93 -8.38
N ASN A 358 15.64 12.70 -8.38
CA ASN A 358 15.80 13.90 -9.19
C ASN A 358 14.69 14.94 -9.01
N ALA A 359 14.21 15.12 -7.76
CA ALA A 359 13.15 16.07 -7.46
C ALA A 359 13.52 17.51 -7.86
N ARG A 360 12.67 18.15 -8.66
CA ARG A 360 12.80 19.52 -9.19
C ARG A 360 11.53 20.32 -8.93
N ARG A 361 11.64 21.66 -9.04
CA ARG A 361 10.50 22.58 -8.84
C ARG A 361 9.64 22.73 -10.10
N ASP A 362 10.25 22.54 -11.26
CA ASP A 362 9.59 22.63 -12.56
C ASP A 362 9.36 21.22 -13.14
N PRO A 363 8.24 21.01 -13.86
CA PRO A 363 7.97 19.74 -14.53
C PRO A 363 9.03 19.44 -15.60
N PHE A 364 9.28 18.17 -15.84
CA PHE A 364 10.15 17.70 -16.92
C PHE A 364 9.54 16.47 -17.61
N PRO A 365 9.98 16.11 -18.83
CA PRO A 365 9.43 14.96 -19.54
C PRO A 365 9.50 13.68 -18.69
N GLY A 366 8.36 13.02 -18.49
CA GLY A 366 8.24 11.81 -17.68
C GLY A 366 8.26 12.05 -16.16
N SER A 367 8.17 13.29 -15.69
CA SER A 367 8.12 13.57 -14.26
C SER A 367 6.76 13.29 -13.66
N ILE A 368 6.73 12.73 -12.45
CA ILE A 368 5.53 12.60 -11.63
C ILE A 368 5.48 13.79 -10.66
N ARG A 369 4.32 14.45 -10.59
CA ARG A 369 4.06 15.53 -9.63
C ARG A 369 3.79 14.95 -8.25
N GLN A 370 4.55 15.40 -7.26
CA GLN A 370 4.48 15.01 -5.85
C GLN A 370 4.06 16.20 -5.00
N PHE A 371 3.27 15.96 -3.95
CA PHE A 371 3.01 16.94 -2.89
C PHE A 371 3.75 16.53 -1.61
N ILE A 372 4.58 17.42 -1.07
CA ILE A 372 5.34 17.21 0.17
C ILE A 372 5.35 18.53 0.95
N ALA A 373 4.67 18.59 2.09
CA ALA A 373 4.59 19.81 2.90
C ALA A 373 5.96 20.42 3.20
N GLY A 374 6.02 21.75 3.26
CA GLY A 374 7.23 22.53 3.53
C GLY A 374 7.64 22.54 5.01
N ILE A 375 7.81 21.35 5.60
CA ILE A 375 8.08 21.18 7.03
C ILE A 375 9.30 20.28 7.28
N ASP A 376 9.74 20.22 8.53
CA ASP A 376 10.68 19.22 9.01
C ASP A 376 10.14 18.61 10.31
N ASN A 377 9.70 17.34 10.25
CA ASN A 377 9.19 16.60 11.42
C ASN A 377 10.23 15.62 12.01
N THR A 378 11.50 15.71 11.63
CA THR A 378 12.55 14.80 12.15
C THR A 378 12.79 14.90 13.65
N ARG A 379 12.33 15.99 14.27
CA ARG A 379 12.44 16.22 15.72
C ARG A 379 11.39 15.46 16.53
N ALA A 380 10.31 15.00 15.89
CA ALA A 380 9.42 14.03 16.52
C ALA A 380 10.16 12.69 16.56
N THR A 381 10.26 12.07 17.74
CA THR A 381 10.72 10.68 17.87
C THR A 381 9.86 9.79 16.95
N GLN A 382 10.37 8.65 16.47
CA GLN A 382 9.64 7.85 15.49
C GLN A 382 8.79 6.79 16.18
N PRO A 383 7.47 6.97 16.30
CA PRO A 383 6.59 5.89 16.70
C PRO A 383 6.43 4.90 15.54
N SER A 384 6.45 3.60 15.84
CA SER A 384 5.88 2.60 14.95
C SER A 384 4.36 2.75 14.98
N GLY A 385 3.73 2.89 13.82
CA GLY A 385 2.26 2.89 13.73
C GLY A 385 1.71 1.51 14.11
N PRO A 386 0.45 1.43 14.54
CA PRO A 386 -0.22 0.14 14.63
C PRO A 386 -0.43 -0.42 13.22
N ALA A 387 -0.59 -1.74 13.13
CA ALA A 387 -1.08 -2.38 11.92
C ALA A 387 -2.49 -1.89 11.59
N ILE A 388 -2.74 -1.55 10.32
CA ILE A 388 -4.08 -1.26 9.79
C ILE A 388 -4.59 -2.47 9.01
N GLY A 389 -5.86 -2.83 9.23
CA GLY A 389 -6.53 -3.93 8.53
C GLY A 389 -6.36 -5.34 9.13
N ASP A 390 -5.66 -5.49 10.26
CA ASP A 390 -5.35 -6.83 10.83
C ASP A 390 -6.57 -7.70 11.16
N ASP A 391 -7.70 -7.06 11.44
CA ASP A 391 -8.97 -7.67 11.79
C ASP A 391 -9.95 -7.80 10.60
N ARG A 392 -9.50 -7.48 9.38
CA ARG A 392 -10.32 -7.44 8.17
C ARG A 392 -10.08 -8.68 7.30
N ASP A 393 -11.16 -9.14 6.68
CA ASP A 393 -11.12 -10.12 5.60
C ASP A 393 -11.64 -9.42 4.35
N TYR A 394 -10.77 -9.21 3.36
CA TYR A 394 -11.14 -8.61 2.09
C TYR A 394 -11.72 -9.63 1.11
N GLY A 395 -11.80 -10.91 1.52
CA GLY A 395 -12.50 -11.92 0.77
C GLY A 395 -14.00 -11.62 0.66
N GLY A 396 -14.69 -12.47 -0.08
CA GLY A 396 -16.12 -12.31 -0.32
C GLY A 396 -16.57 -13.18 -1.48
N ASP A 397 -17.84 -13.02 -1.86
CA ASP A 397 -18.45 -13.78 -2.94
C ASP A 397 -17.64 -13.62 -4.23
N GLY A 398 -17.10 -14.74 -4.71
CA GLY A 398 -16.33 -14.79 -5.95
C GLY A 398 -14.90 -14.26 -5.86
N VAL A 399 -14.35 -13.88 -4.70
CA VAL A 399 -12.92 -13.53 -4.61
C VAL A 399 -12.10 -14.81 -4.63
N HIS A 400 -11.15 -14.92 -5.56
CA HIS A 400 -10.28 -16.08 -5.73
C HIS A 400 -8.91 -15.65 -6.25
N ALA A 401 -7.93 -16.55 -6.21
CA ALA A 401 -6.66 -16.29 -6.90
C ALA A 401 -6.89 -16.33 -8.43
N PRO A 402 -6.27 -15.47 -9.26
CA PRO A 402 -5.27 -14.48 -8.91
C PRO A 402 -5.84 -13.25 -8.18
N ASN A 403 -5.30 -12.98 -7.00
CA ASN A 403 -5.67 -11.83 -6.17
C ASN A 403 -4.49 -11.40 -5.30
#